data_AF-A0A4Y2I2W2-F1
#
_entry.id   AF-A0A4Y2I2W2-F1
#
_cell.length_a   1.000
_cell.length_b   1.000
_cell.length_c   1.000
_cell.angle_alpha   90.00
_cell.angle_beta   90.00
_cell.angle_gamma   90.00
#
_symmetry.space_group_name_H-M   'P 1'
#
loop_
_entity.id
_entity.type
_entity.pdbx_description
1 polymer ?
#
loop_
_entity_poly.entity_id
_entity_poly.type
_entity_poly.pdbx_seq_one_letter_code
_entity_poly.pdbx_strand_id
1 'polypeptide(L)'
;MLLDAQVFFKIIKADKIKINDSITLQNSVFNYIVTGGLPTADDKLHCFLLSEQEGLENLISKFWQLESLEDESLNLNSQTKLCEDHFLNNHRRDQTGHYIVQMAFLKEPSCLGESKQTAIRRLNSLWRKLEANTNLQQLYRNFIHEYLDMGHMEQVFEASEPTVAYYMPHHGVLRPDSKSTPLRTVVDASCATSTGESLNSILANGGVIQDELFAILLRFRKNRIGLISDIKKMFRMIFID
;
A
#
# COMPACT_ATOMS: atom_id res chain seq x y z
N MET A 1 0.76 13.80 -34.87
CA MET A 1 -0.21 13.96 -33.76
C MET A 1 -1.32 14.90 -34.22
N LEU A 2 -2.52 14.37 -34.46
CA LEU A 2 -3.69 15.18 -34.78
C LEU A 2 -4.32 15.60 -33.45
N LEU A 3 -4.18 16.88 -33.09
CA LEU A 3 -4.84 17.45 -31.93
C LEU A 3 -6.28 17.82 -32.29
N ASP A 4 -7.24 17.39 -31.48
CA ASP A 4 -8.63 17.82 -31.60
C ASP A 4 -8.74 19.35 -31.44
N ALA A 5 -9.68 19.97 -32.15
CA ALA A 5 -9.90 21.41 -32.15
C ALA A 5 -10.19 21.95 -30.74
N GLN A 6 -10.80 21.14 -29.87
CA GLN A 6 -11.04 21.49 -28.47
C GLN A 6 -9.75 21.65 -27.66
N VAL A 7 -8.70 20.93 -28.03
CA VAL A 7 -7.39 20.98 -27.35
C VAL A 7 -6.56 22.14 -27.88
N PHE A 8 -6.68 22.46 -29.17
CA PHE A 8 -5.96 23.57 -29.80
C PHE A 8 -6.18 24.90 -29.06
N PHE A 9 -7.43 25.24 -28.76
CA PHE A 9 -7.77 26.49 -28.06
C PHE A 9 -7.39 26.49 -26.56
N LYS A 10 -7.09 25.33 -25.98
CA LYS A 10 -6.54 25.24 -24.61
C LYS A 10 -5.04 25.47 -24.59
N ILE A 11 -4.35 25.21 -25.70
CA ILE A 11 -2.89 25.28 -25.79
C ILE A 11 -2.42 26.68 -26.17
N ILE A 12 -3.10 27.33 -27.11
CA ILE A 12 -2.70 28.63 -27.67
C ILE A 12 -3.18 29.79 -26.78
N LYS A 13 -2.28 30.72 -26.46
CA LYS A 13 -2.55 31.93 -25.67
C LYS A 13 -2.72 33.16 -26.57
N ALA A 14 -3.22 34.26 -26.03
CA ALA A 14 -3.53 35.46 -26.81
C ALA A 14 -2.28 36.19 -27.35
N ASP A 15 -1.16 36.17 -26.60
CA ASP A 15 0.03 36.95 -26.94
C ASP A 15 0.73 36.47 -28.21
N LYS A 16 1.14 37.44 -29.03
CA LYS A 16 1.90 37.22 -30.25
C LYS A 16 3.02 38.25 -30.36
N ILE A 17 4.20 37.79 -30.74
CA ILE A 17 5.33 38.67 -31.08
C ILE A 17 5.59 38.52 -32.57
N LYS A 18 5.34 39.58 -33.34
CA LYS A 18 5.70 39.60 -34.75
C LYS A 18 7.19 39.88 -34.88
N ILE A 19 7.93 38.96 -35.51
CA ILE A 19 9.34 39.17 -35.83
C ILE A 19 9.46 39.91 -37.17
N ASN A 20 8.66 39.52 -38.16
CA ASN A 20 8.53 40.18 -39.45
C ASN A 20 7.15 39.82 -40.08
N ASP A 21 6.91 40.22 -41.33
CA ASP A 21 5.65 39.96 -42.03
C ASP A 21 5.37 38.47 -42.28
N SER A 22 6.38 37.62 -42.19
CA SER A 22 6.28 36.21 -42.53
C SER A 22 6.43 35.26 -41.35
N ILE A 23 6.96 35.71 -40.20
CA ILE A 23 7.23 34.92 -38.99
C ILE A 23 6.66 35.63 -37.75
N THR A 24 5.84 34.89 -37.00
CA THR A 24 5.22 35.30 -35.74
C THR A 24 5.45 34.24 -34.67
N LEU A 25 5.89 34.67 -33.48
CA LEU A 25 5.89 33.85 -32.28
C LEU A 25 4.51 33.87 -31.63
N GLN A 26 3.89 32.71 -31.52
CA GLN A 26 2.59 32.50 -30.89
C GLN A 26 2.80 31.96 -29.48
N ASN A 27 2.36 32.69 -28.45
CA ASN A 27 2.47 32.21 -27.07
C ASN A 27 1.57 30.98 -26.86
N SER A 28 2.03 30.03 -26.05
CA SER A 28 1.30 28.80 -25.70
C SER A 28 1.55 28.41 -24.23
N VAL A 29 0.86 27.39 -23.75
CA VAL A 29 1.18 26.76 -22.43
C VAL A 29 2.58 26.15 -22.38
N PHE A 30 3.19 25.85 -23.53
CA PHE A 30 4.55 25.28 -23.64
C PHE A 30 5.60 26.32 -24.08
N ASN A 31 5.35 27.61 -23.80
CA ASN A 31 6.15 28.75 -24.25
C ASN A 31 5.91 29.11 -25.74
N TYR A 32 6.68 30.06 -26.29
CA TYR A 32 6.47 30.60 -27.64
C TYR A 32 6.73 29.56 -28.75
N ILE A 33 5.75 29.42 -29.64
CA ILE A 33 5.79 28.59 -30.84
C ILE A 33 6.08 29.50 -32.05
N VAL A 34 7.05 29.14 -32.88
CA VAL A 34 7.33 29.88 -34.13
C VAL A 34 6.32 29.47 -35.20
N THR A 35 5.61 30.43 -35.77
CA THR A 35 4.60 30.20 -36.83
C THR A 35 4.86 31.17 -37.98
N GLY A 36 4.88 30.68 -39.22
CA GLY A 36 5.21 31.54 -40.35
C GLY A 36 5.65 30.80 -41.59
N GLY A 37 5.63 31.50 -42.72
CA GLY A 37 6.19 31.03 -43.98
C GLY A 37 7.59 31.62 -44.18
N LEU A 38 8.55 30.82 -44.62
CA LEU A 38 9.80 31.37 -45.12
C LEU A 38 9.58 31.87 -46.56
N PRO A 39 10.01 33.09 -46.93
CA PRO A 39 10.03 33.52 -48.32
C PRO A 39 11.03 32.62 -49.05
N THR A 40 10.52 31.61 -49.75
CA THR A 40 11.32 30.70 -50.57
C THR A 40 11.18 31.17 -52.01
N ALA A 41 12.32 31.44 -52.66
CA ALA A 41 12.39 31.77 -54.08
C ALA A 41 12.29 30.52 -54.98
N ASP A 42 11.90 29.37 -54.41
CA ASP A 42 11.87 28.07 -55.06
C ASP A 42 10.63 27.31 -54.55
N ASP A 43 9.82 26.76 -55.45
CA ASP A 43 8.56 26.01 -55.19
C ASP A 43 8.77 24.64 -54.48
N LYS A 44 9.80 24.52 -53.64
CA LYS A 44 10.08 23.32 -52.87
C LYS A 44 9.59 23.49 -51.44
N LEU A 45 8.51 22.79 -51.13
CA LEU A 45 8.03 22.59 -49.76
C LEU A 45 9.10 21.85 -48.94
N HIS A 46 9.86 22.60 -48.15
CA HIS A 46 10.77 22.02 -47.16
C HIS A 46 10.03 21.81 -45.84
N CYS A 47 9.64 20.56 -45.56
CA CYS A 47 9.22 20.15 -44.22
C CYS A 47 10.46 19.85 -43.39
N PHE A 48 10.78 20.71 -42.41
CA PHE A 48 11.83 20.42 -41.44
C PHE A 48 11.20 19.74 -40.22
N LEU A 49 11.43 18.42 -40.10
CA LEU A 49 11.20 17.69 -38.87
C LEU A 49 12.48 17.76 -38.04
N LEU A 50 12.47 18.53 -36.94
CA LEU A 50 13.43 18.33 -35.86
C LEU A 50 13.02 17.06 -35.13
N SER A 51 13.44 15.91 -35.68
CA SER A 51 13.51 14.66 -34.93
C SER A 51 14.84 14.70 -34.21
N GLU A 52 14.85 14.82 -32.88
CA GLU A 52 15.90 14.11 -32.14
C GLU A 52 15.75 12.65 -32.58
N GLN A 53 16.71 12.13 -33.33
CA GLN A 53 16.76 10.71 -33.61
C GLN A 53 17.19 10.01 -32.32
N GLU A 54 16.28 9.93 -31.35
CA GLU A 54 16.27 8.70 -30.58
C GLU A 54 15.91 7.61 -31.58
N GLY A 55 16.86 6.70 -31.84
CA GLY A 55 16.65 5.59 -32.76
C GLY A 55 15.31 4.93 -32.44
N LEU A 56 14.58 4.49 -33.47
CA LEU A 56 13.29 3.82 -33.29
C LEU A 56 13.38 2.70 -32.25
N GLU A 57 14.52 2.01 -32.19
CA GLU A 57 14.87 1.02 -31.18
C GLU A 57 14.85 1.57 -29.75
N ASN A 58 15.37 2.77 -29.50
CA ASN A 58 15.33 3.43 -28.19
C ASN A 58 13.92 3.90 -27.84
N LEU A 59 13.16 4.43 -28.80
CA LEU A 59 11.76 4.84 -28.57
C LEU A 59 10.87 3.63 -28.29
N ILE A 60 11.03 2.55 -29.06
CA ILE A 60 10.35 1.28 -28.86
C ILE A 60 10.79 0.68 -27.53
N SER A 61 12.08 0.71 -27.18
CA SER A 61 12.60 0.25 -25.89
C SER A 61 12.01 1.04 -24.73
N LYS A 62 12.01 2.38 -24.78
CA LYS A 62 11.40 3.23 -23.75
C LYS A 62 9.89 3.07 -23.65
N PHE A 63 9.21 2.95 -24.79
CA PHE A 63 7.79 2.66 -24.84
C PHE A 63 7.48 1.31 -24.20
N TRP A 64 8.25 0.27 -24.56
CA TRP A 64 8.13 -1.04 -23.92
C TRP A 64 8.55 -1.03 -22.47
N GLN A 65 9.51 -0.22 -22.01
CA GLN A 65 9.85 -0.05 -20.59
C GLN A 65 8.73 0.65 -19.80
N LEU A 66 8.06 1.63 -20.42
CA LEU A 66 6.95 2.37 -19.83
C LEU A 66 5.62 1.58 -19.85
N GLU A 67 5.38 0.79 -20.90
CA GLU A 67 4.19 -0.07 -21.02
C GLU A 67 4.40 -1.49 -20.48
N SER A 68 5.64 -1.95 -20.35
CA SER A 68 5.93 -3.12 -19.55
C SER A 68 5.56 -2.75 -18.14
N LEU A 69 4.55 -3.43 -17.62
CA LEU A 69 4.52 -3.78 -16.22
C LEU A 69 5.80 -4.59 -16.01
N GLU A 70 6.93 -3.93 -15.78
CA GLU A 70 8.10 -4.61 -15.24
C GLU A 70 7.55 -5.35 -14.03
N ASP A 71 7.66 -6.67 -14.08
CA ASP A 71 7.29 -7.53 -12.98
C ASP A 71 8.18 -7.05 -11.83
N GLU A 72 7.64 -6.20 -10.94
CA GLU A 72 8.36 -5.70 -9.76
C GLU A 72 8.87 -6.87 -8.89
N SER A 73 8.46 -8.09 -9.21
CA SER A 73 9.04 -9.37 -8.77
C SER A 73 10.56 -9.45 -8.93
N LEU A 74 11.20 -8.69 -9.81
CA LEU A 74 12.67 -8.69 -9.99
C LEU A 74 13.43 -7.73 -9.07
N ASN A 75 12.76 -6.85 -8.32
CA ASN A 75 13.35 -6.14 -7.18
C ASN A 75 12.91 -6.79 -5.87
N LEU A 76 13.09 -8.11 -5.79
CA LEU A 76 12.94 -8.85 -4.54
C LEU A 76 14.03 -8.36 -3.58
N ASN A 77 13.69 -7.34 -2.78
CA ASN A 77 14.36 -6.98 -1.54
C ASN A 77 14.78 -8.29 -0.85
N SER A 78 16.03 -8.39 -0.37
CA SER A 78 16.55 -9.58 0.31
C SER A 78 15.63 -10.08 1.43
N GLN A 79 14.90 -9.17 2.08
CA GLN A 79 13.86 -9.42 3.06
C GLN A 79 12.60 -10.07 2.47
N THR A 80 12.13 -9.62 1.29
CA THR A 80 10.97 -10.21 0.61
C THR A 80 11.28 -11.65 0.22
N LYS A 81 12.48 -11.89 -0.31
CA LYS A 81 12.95 -13.25 -0.65
C LYS A 81 13.00 -14.15 0.58
N LEU A 82 13.59 -13.65 1.67
CA LEU A 82 13.63 -14.36 2.95
C LEU A 82 12.22 -14.70 3.43
N CYS A 83 11.28 -13.76 3.34
CA CYS A 83 9.91 -13.99 3.76
C CYS A 83 9.18 -15.03 2.90
N GLU A 84 9.39 -15.01 1.58
CA GLU A 84 8.82 -15.98 0.64
C GLU A 84 9.40 -17.39 0.87
N ASP A 85 10.73 -17.50 0.92
CA ASP A 85 11.42 -18.76 1.22
C ASP A 85 10.98 -19.31 2.59
N HIS A 86 10.87 -18.45 3.60
CA HIS A 86 10.38 -18.84 4.92
C HIS A 86 8.94 -19.34 4.87
N PHE A 87 8.05 -18.66 4.15
CA PHE A 87 6.67 -19.09 4.00
C PHE A 87 6.59 -20.45 3.31
N LEU A 88 7.27 -20.63 2.17
CA LEU A 88 7.26 -21.89 1.42
C LEU A 88 7.72 -23.08 2.26
N ASN A 89 8.73 -22.89 3.10
CA ASN A 89 9.30 -23.96 3.93
C ASN A 89 8.50 -24.27 5.20
N ASN A 90 7.78 -23.28 5.76
CA ASN A 90 7.17 -23.42 7.09
C ASN A 90 5.63 -23.35 7.10
N HIS A 91 4.99 -22.98 6.00
CA HIS A 91 3.53 -23.01 5.93
C HIS A 91 3.02 -24.45 5.81
N ARG A 92 1.88 -24.71 6.44
CA ARG A 92 1.16 -25.97 6.29
C ARG A 92 -0.34 -25.73 6.35
N ARG A 93 -1.12 -26.78 6.13
CA ARG A 93 -2.56 -26.78 6.39
C ARG A 93 -2.91 -27.84 7.43
N ASP A 94 -3.87 -27.53 8.28
CA ASP A 94 -4.45 -28.51 9.20
C ASP A 94 -5.39 -29.49 8.46
N GLN A 95 -5.95 -30.45 9.19
CA GLN A 95 -6.88 -31.46 8.64
C GLN A 95 -8.19 -30.85 8.10
N THR A 96 -8.53 -29.62 8.50
CA THR A 96 -9.73 -28.89 8.07
C THR A 96 -9.46 -27.95 6.89
N GLY A 97 -8.18 -27.80 6.50
CA GLY A 97 -7.74 -26.95 5.40
C GLY A 97 -7.34 -25.54 5.81
N HIS A 98 -7.33 -25.20 7.10
CA HIS A 98 -6.84 -23.89 7.55
C HIS A 98 -5.34 -23.80 7.42
N TYR A 99 -4.85 -22.63 7.01
CA TYR A 99 -3.43 -22.35 6.96
C TYR A 99 -2.87 -22.18 8.36
N ILE A 100 -1.70 -22.78 8.59
CA ILE A 100 -0.86 -22.55 9.75
C ILE A 100 0.46 -21.99 9.23
N VAL A 101 0.89 -20.85 9.78
CA VAL A 101 2.11 -20.14 9.37
C VAL A 101 2.98 -19.83 10.58
N GLN A 102 4.28 -19.69 10.34
CA GLN A 102 5.23 -19.22 11.35
C GLN A 102 5.63 -17.78 11.05
N MET A 103 5.91 -17.01 12.11
CA MET A 103 6.39 -15.64 11.98
C MET A 103 7.82 -15.63 11.42
N ALA A 104 8.04 -14.92 10.31
CA ALA A 104 9.37 -14.75 9.73
C ALA A 104 10.13 -13.63 10.47
N PHE A 105 11.15 -13.98 11.25
CA PHE A 105 11.95 -13.02 12.01
C PHE A 105 13.23 -12.63 11.25
N LEU A 106 13.58 -11.33 11.31
CA LEU A 106 14.84 -10.76 10.81
C LEU A 106 15.95 -10.79 11.87
N LYS A 107 15.55 -10.82 13.15
CA LYS A 107 16.41 -10.85 14.32
C LYS A 107 15.82 -11.86 15.30
N GLU A 108 16.68 -12.51 16.05
CA GLU A 108 16.25 -13.38 17.14
C GLU A 108 15.35 -12.61 18.12
N PRO A 109 14.16 -13.13 18.49
CA PRO A 109 13.23 -12.46 19.41
C PRO A 109 13.84 -12.07 20.76
N SER A 110 14.95 -12.69 21.16
CA SER A 110 15.73 -12.33 22.35
C SER A 110 16.32 -10.91 22.31
N CYS A 111 16.31 -10.22 21.15
CA CYS A 111 16.71 -8.81 21.08
C CYS A 111 15.63 -7.84 21.60
N LEU A 112 14.39 -8.32 21.79
CA LEU A 112 13.33 -7.55 22.41
C LEU A 112 13.65 -7.32 23.89
N GLY A 113 13.50 -6.07 24.33
CA GLY A 113 13.63 -5.71 25.73
C GLY A 113 12.32 -5.85 26.52
N GLU A 114 12.31 -5.21 27.68
CA GLU A 114 11.14 -5.10 28.55
C GLU A 114 10.03 -4.29 27.86
N SER A 115 8.79 -4.78 27.90
CA SER A 115 7.60 -4.13 27.28
C SER A 115 6.38 -4.08 28.21
N LYS A 116 6.36 -4.90 29.26
CA LYS A 116 5.24 -5.13 30.16
C LYS A 116 4.84 -3.88 30.92
N GLN A 117 5.79 -3.11 31.45
CA GLN A 117 5.50 -1.88 32.19
C GLN A 117 4.78 -0.85 31.31
N THR A 118 5.15 -0.75 30.04
CA THR A 118 4.48 0.14 29.08
C THR A 118 3.07 -0.36 28.75
N ALA A 119 2.90 -1.66 28.51
CA ALA A 119 1.59 -2.26 28.28
C ALA A 119 0.65 -2.07 29.48
N ILE A 120 1.11 -2.30 30.71
CA ILE A 120 0.33 -2.09 31.94
C ILE A 120 -0.09 -0.62 32.10
N ARG A 121 0.83 0.33 31.89
CA ARG A 121 0.49 1.76 31.95
C ARG A 121 -0.61 2.14 30.95
N ARG A 122 -0.54 1.58 29.73
CA ARG A 122 -1.57 1.78 28.69
C ARG A 122 -2.89 1.11 29.08
N LEU A 123 -2.84 -0.09 29.65
CA LEU A 123 -4.02 -0.81 30.16
C LEU A 123 -4.72 -0.04 31.28
N ASN A 124 -3.98 0.49 32.27
CA ASN A 124 -4.55 1.30 33.34
C ASN A 124 -5.19 2.61 32.82
N SER A 125 -4.64 3.19 31.77
CA SER A 125 -5.25 4.33 31.08
C SER A 125 -6.54 3.94 30.35
N LEU A 126 -6.55 2.78 29.69
CA LEU A 126 -7.74 2.22 29.07
C LEU A 126 -8.82 1.96 30.12
N TRP A 127 -8.50 1.30 31.24
CA TRP A 127 -9.46 1.01 32.31
C TRP A 127 -10.16 2.26 32.83
N ARG A 128 -9.43 3.33 33.13
CA ARG A 128 -10.03 4.61 33.54
C ARG A 128 -11.02 5.17 32.52
N LYS A 129 -10.73 5.00 31.22
CA LYS A 129 -11.66 5.41 30.15
C LYS A 129 -12.90 4.51 30.08
N LEU A 130 -12.74 3.21 30.31
CA LEU A 130 -13.85 2.26 30.34
C LEU A 130 -14.76 2.52 31.55
N GLU A 131 -14.19 2.78 32.73
CA GLU A 131 -14.95 3.13 33.94
C GLU A 131 -15.77 4.41 33.77
N ALA A 132 -15.20 5.40 33.08
CA ALA A 132 -15.89 6.65 32.78
C ALA A 132 -17.00 6.52 31.70
N ASN A 133 -17.04 5.42 30.93
CA ASN A 133 -17.98 5.23 29.83
C ASN A 133 -18.50 3.79 29.75
N THR A 134 -19.66 3.56 30.36
CA THR A 134 -20.32 2.23 30.43
C THR A 134 -20.60 1.61 29.06
N ASN A 135 -20.94 2.42 28.05
CA ASN A 135 -21.18 1.91 26.70
C ASN A 135 -19.87 1.38 26.08
N LEU A 136 -18.80 2.17 26.14
CA LEU A 136 -17.48 1.74 25.66
C LEU A 136 -17.00 0.50 26.41
N GLN A 137 -17.20 0.43 27.72
CA GLN A 137 -16.88 -0.75 28.54
C GLN A 137 -17.61 -2.01 28.05
N GLN A 138 -18.92 -1.93 27.81
CA GLN A 138 -19.69 -3.06 27.31
C GLN A 138 -19.22 -3.52 25.93
N LEU A 139 -18.96 -2.57 25.02
CA LEU A 139 -18.43 -2.89 23.69
C LEU A 139 -17.06 -3.58 23.78
N TYR A 140 -16.18 -3.11 24.68
CA TYR A 140 -14.87 -3.71 24.89
C TYR A 140 -14.98 -5.12 25.46
N ARG A 141 -15.84 -5.31 26.46
CA ARG A 141 -16.10 -6.62 27.06
C ARG A 141 -16.63 -7.62 26.04
N ASN A 142 -17.59 -7.21 25.21
CA ASN A 142 -18.12 -8.04 24.14
C ASN A 142 -17.02 -8.44 23.14
N PHE A 143 -16.15 -7.50 22.75
CA PHE A 143 -15.03 -7.78 21.87
C PHE A 143 -14.07 -8.82 22.46
N ILE A 144 -13.67 -8.66 23.73
CA ILE A 144 -12.76 -9.59 24.42
C ILE A 144 -13.40 -10.99 24.51
N HIS A 145 -14.66 -11.10 24.92
CA HIS A 145 -15.34 -12.40 24.97
C HIS A 145 -15.46 -13.05 23.58
N GLU A 146 -15.88 -12.31 22.55
CA GLU A 146 -15.94 -12.83 21.18
C GLU A 146 -14.56 -13.33 20.70
N TYR A 147 -13.49 -12.62 21.04
CA TYR A 147 -12.13 -13.01 20.67
C TYR A 147 -11.69 -14.31 21.36
N LEU A 148 -12.11 -14.51 22.63
CA LEU A 148 -11.85 -15.73 23.40
C LEU A 148 -12.67 -16.91 22.87
N ASP A 149 -13.99 -16.72 22.69
CA ASP A 149 -14.92 -17.76 22.27
C ASP A 149 -14.60 -18.28 20.86
N MET A 150 -14.03 -17.43 20.01
CA MET A 150 -13.55 -17.81 18.67
C MET A 150 -12.16 -18.46 18.68
N GLY A 151 -11.53 -18.64 19.85
CA GLY A 151 -10.19 -19.22 19.96
C GLY A 151 -9.08 -18.35 19.38
N HIS A 152 -9.28 -17.03 19.29
CA HIS A 152 -8.26 -16.11 18.75
C HIS A 152 -7.30 -15.59 19.82
N MET A 153 -7.60 -15.85 21.08
CA MET A 153 -6.67 -15.68 22.20
C MET A 153 -6.95 -16.76 23.24
N GLU A 154 -5.99 -16.97 24.12
CA GLU A 154 -6.13 -17.83 25.29
C GLU A 154 -5.69 -17.08 26.54
N GLN A 155 -6.17 -17.55 27.68
CA GLN A 155 -5.71 -17.03 28.95
C GLN A 155 -4.39 -17.71 29.32
N VAL A 156 -3.34 -16.90 29.50
CA VAL A 156 -2.02 -17.40 29.93
C VAL A 156 -2.02 -17.60 31.45
N PHE A 157 -1.71 -18.82 31.88
CA PHE A 157 -1.58 -19.20 33.29
C PHE A 157 -0.15 -19.64 33.59
N GLU A 158 0.79 -18.70 33.60
CA GLU A 158 2.19 -19.01 33.86
C GLU A 158 2.59 -18.64 35.29
N ALA A 159 3.26 -19.56 35.97
CA ALA A 159 3.82 -19.32 37.30
C ALA A 159 5.00 -18.33 37.26
N SER A 160 5.69 -18.25 36.13
CA SER A 160 6.80 -17.34 35.86
C SER A 160 6.79 -16.91 34.40
N GLU A 161 7.19 -15.68 34.15
CA GLU A 161 7.27 -15.11 32.79
C GLU A 161 8.32 -15.85 31.94
N PRO A 162 8.06 -16.07 30.63
CA PRO A 162 9.02 -16.72 29.75
C PRO A 162 10.29 -15.89 29.60
N THR A 163 11.38 -16.53 29.17
CA THR A 163 12.65 -15.84 28.90
C THR A 163 12.50 -14.76 27.83
N VAL A 164 11.62 -14.97 26.85
CA VAL A 164 11.30 -14.00 25.81
C VAL A 164 9.80 -13.75 25.83
N ALA A 165 9.40 -12.54 26.20
CA ALA A 165 8.00 -12.12 26.25
C ALA A 165 7.85 -10.71 25.69
N TYR A 166 6.80 -10.50 24.89
CA TYR A 166 6.47 -9.20 24.33
C TYR A 166 5.00 -8.86 24.59
N TYR A 167 4.78 -7.81 25.38
CA TYR A 167 3.45 -7.36 25.77
C TYR A 167 3.02 -6.20 24.89
N MET A 168 2.04 -6.46 24.03
CA MET A 168 1.48 -5.44 23.15
C MET A 168 0.42 -4.60 23.88
N PRO A 169 0.59 -3.27 23.96
CA PRO A 169 -0.50 -2.39 24.34
C PRO A 169 -1.67 -2.54 23.36
N HIS A 170 -2.89 -2.35 23.84
CA HIS A 170 -4.07 -2.33 22.98
C HIS A 170 -5.01 -1.19 23.37
N HIS A 171 -5.80 -0.72 22.41
CA HIS A 171 -6.78 0.33 22.62
C HIS A 171 -7.97 0.19 21.68
N GLY A 172 -9.08 0.81 22.02
CA GLY A 172 -10.30 0.81 21.22
C GLY A 172 -10.46 2.08 20.41
N VAL A 173 -10.81 1.94 19.14
CA VAL A 173 -11.23 3.02 18.25
C VAL A 173 -12.73 2.89 18.02
N LEU A 174 -13.48 3.87 18.52
CA LEU A 174 -14.92 3.95 18.27
C LEU A 174 -15.19 4.46 16.86
N ARG A 175 -16.11 3.81 16.17
CA ARG A 175 -16.65 4.22 14.88
C ARG A 175 -18.17 4.31 14.99
N PRO A 176 -18.70 5.45 15.47
CA PRO A 176 -20.14 5.62 15.72
C PRO A 176 -20.99 5.35 14.47
N ASP A 177 -20.46 5.67 13.30
CA ASP A 177 -21.14 5.51 12.01
C ASP A 177 -21.16 4.05 11.51
N SER A 178 -20.41 3.14 12.15
CA SER A 178 -20.40 1.72 11.79
C SER A 178 -21.55 0.98 12.46
N LYS A 179 -22.54 0.57 11.66
CA LYS A 179 -23.70 -0.20 12.14
C LYS A 179 -23.34 -1.60 12.66
N SER A 180 -22.29 -2.23 12.13
CA SER A 180 -21.93 -3.63 12.43
C SER A 180 -20.73 -3.78 13.38
N THR A 181 -19.81 -2.81 13.42
CA THR A 181 -18.60 -2.87 14.26
C THR A 181 -18.31 -1.49 14.87
N PRO A 182 -19.10 -1.06 15.87
CA PRO A 182 -18.95 0.24 16.50
C PRO A 182 -17.64 0.41 17.26
N LEU A 183 -16.96 -0.69 17.63
CA LEU A 183 -15.64 -0.70 18.25
C LEU A 183 -14.66 -1.54 17.45
N ARG A 184 -13.47 -0.99 17.18
CA ARG A 184 -12.31 -1.74 16.68
C ARG A 184 -11.20 -1.70 17.72
N THR A 185 -10.79 -2.87 18.21
CA THR A 185 -9.59 -2.98 19.04
C THR A 185 -8.35 -3.05 18.16
N VAL A 186 -7.34 -2.26 18.51
CA VAL A 186 -6.04 -2.21 17.86
C VAL A 186 -5.00 -2.67 18.87
N VAL A 187 -4.19 -3.64 18.46
CA VAL A 187 -3.04 -4.15 19.21
C VAL A 187 -1.79 -3.52 18.59
N ASP A 188 -0.98 -2.86 19.40
CA ASP A 188 0.17 -2.06 18.94
C ASP A 188 1.47 -2.90 19.00
N ALA A 189 1.74 -3.61 17.91
CA ALA A 189 2.98 -4.36 17.70
C ALA A 189 4.18 -3.47 17.32
N SER A 190 3.97 -2.15 17.15
CA SER A 190 5.03 -1.17 16.87
C SER A 190 5.54 -0.48 18.13
N CYS A 191 4.99 -0.80 19.31
CA CYS A 191 5.45 -0.23 20.56
C CYS A 191 6.89 -0.67 20.86
N ALA A 192 7.82 0.28 20.91
CA ALA A 192 9.20 -0.01 21.24
C ALA A 192 9.33 -0.55 22.68
N THR A 193 10.21 -1.53 22.83
CA THR A 193 10.67 -2.08 24.11
C THR A 193 11.78 -1.23 24.72
N SER A 194 12.30 -1.62 25.88
CA SER A 194 13.46 -0.99 26.50
C SER A 194 14.73 -0.98 25.63
N THR A 195 14.83 -1.85 24.63
CA THR A 195 15.96 -1.87 23.67
C THR A 195 15.73 -0.96 22.45
N GLY A 196 14.54 -0.37 22.31
CA GLY A 196 14.15 0.42 21.14
C GLY A 196 13.56 -0.41 19.99
N GLU A 197 13.66 -1.74 20.05
CA GLU A 197 13.04 -2.65 19.07
C GLU A 197 11.56 -2.91 19.40
N SER A 198 10.77 -3.27 18.39
CA SER A 198 9.35 -3.65 18.49
C SER A 198 9.11 -4.95 17.73
N LEU A 199 7.97 -5.62 17.96
CA LEU A 199 7.66 -6.85 17.21
C LEU A 199 7.65 -6.59 15.69
N ASN A 200 7.06 -5.47 15.26
CA ASN A 200 7.04 -5.11 13.84
C ASN A 200 8.44 -4.79 13.26
N SER A 201 9.39 -4.28 14.05
CA SER A 201 10.75 -3.97 13.54
C SER A 201 11.62 -5.20 13.35
N ILE A 202 11.29 -6.30 14.02
CA ILE A 202 12.04 -7.56 13.93
C ILE A 202 11.40 -8.59 13.00
N LEU A 203 10.22 -8.31 12.45
CA LEU A 203 9.52 -9.19 11.50
C LEU A 203 9.87 -8.84 10.05
N ALA A 204 9.98 -9.88 9.21
CA ALA A 204 10.18 -9.72 7.79
C ALA A 204 8.90 -9.20 7.11
N ASN A 205 9.04 -8.20 6.25
CA ASN A 205 7.97 -7.75 5.39
C ASN A 205 8.02 -8.55 4.09
N GLY A 206 6.96 -9.29 3.79
CA GLY A 206 6.81 -10.09 2.57
C GLY A 206 6.47 -9.30 1.31
N GLY A 207 6.51 -7.96 1.37
CA GLY A 207 6.24 -7.10 0.22
C GLY A 207 4.76 -7.05 -0.18
N VAL A 208 4.49 -6.42 -1.32
CA VAL A 208 3.14 -6.29 -1.86
C VAL A 208 2.89 -7.46 -2.82
N ILE A 209 2.00 -8.37 -2.44
CA ILE A 209 1.57 -9.52 -3.26
C ILE A 209 0.36 -9.15 -4.15
N GLN A 210 -0.32 -8.05 -3.82
CA GLN A 210 -1.56 -7.65 -4.49
C GLN A 210 -1.23 -6.95 -5.80
N ASP A 211 -1.89 -7.39 -6.89
CA ASP A 211 -1.83 -6.69 -8.17
C ASP A 211 -2.29 -5.23 -8.04
N GLU A 212 -1.78 -4.41 -8.94
CA GLU A 212 -2.20 -3.02 -9.07
C GLU A 212 -3.72 -2.87 -9.17
N LEU A 213 -4.27 -1.90 -8.41
CA LEU A 213 -5.72 -1.67 -8.34
C LEU A 213 -6.31 -1.43 -9.73
N PHE A 214 -5.58 -0.75 -10.61
CA PHE A 214 -6.00 -0.52 -11.99
C PHE A 214 -6.16 -1.83 -12.77
N ALA A 215 -5.21 -2.77 -12.64
CA ALA A 215 -5.28 -4.08 -13.27
C ALA A 215 -6.46 -4.90 -12.71
N ILE A 216 -6.68 -4.85 -11.39
CA ILE A 216 -7.85 -5.47 -10.74
C ILE A 216 -9.15 -4.92 -11.35
N LEU A 217 -9.28 -3.59 -11.49
CA LEU A 217 -10.47 -2.94 -12.04
C LEU A 217 -10.70 -3.26 -13.52
N LEU A 218 -9.64 -3.35 -14.33
CA LEU A 218 -9.75 -3.76 -15.74
C LEU A 218 -10.26 -5.21 -15.86
N ARG A 219 -9.70 -6.14 -15.08
CA ARG A 219 -10.16 -7.54 -15.06
C ARG A 219 -11.60 -7.66 -14.58
N PHE A 220 -11.98 -6.88 -13.58
CA PHE A 220 -13.37 -6.83 -13.09
C PHE A 220 -14.36 -6.39 -14.18
N ARG A 221 -13.97 -5.44 -15.05
CA ARG A 221 -14.80 -4.95 -16.17
C ARG A 221 -14.84 -5.87 -17.39
N LYS A 222 -13.97 -6.89 -17.47
CA LYS A 222 -13.90 -7.80 -18.63
C LYS A 222 -15.18 -8.61 -18.81
N ASN A 223 -15.88 -8.91 -17.71
CA ASN A 223 -17.10 -9.72 -17.74
C ASN A 223 -18.34 -8.85 -17.54
N ARG A 224 -19.46 -9.26 -18.16
CA ARG A 224 -20.74 -8.54 -18.07
C ARG A 224 -21.31 -8.47 -16.64
N ILE A 225 -20.98 -9.46 -15.81
CA ILE A 225 -21.50 -9.60 -14.45
C ILE A 225 -20.31 -9.75 -13.50
N GLY A 226 -20.25 -8.88 -12.49
CA GLY A 226 -19.28 -8.94 -11.40
C GLY A 226 -19.96 -9.31 -10.08
N LEU A 227 -19.32 -10.18 -9.30
CA LEU A 227 -19.75 -10.53 -7.95
C LEU A 227 -18.79 -9.89 -6.95
N ILE A 228 -19.34 -9.31 -5.89
CA ILE A 228 -18.58 -8.68 -4.82
C ILE A 228 -19.09 -9.26 -3.50
N SER A 229 -18.16 -9.63 -2.63
CA SER A 229 -18.45 -10.09 -1.27
C SER A 229 -17.34 -9.64 -0.33
N ASP A 230 -17.68 -9.47 0.94
CA ASP A 230 -16.71 -9.16 2.01
C ASP A 230 -16.52 -10.40 2.88
N ILE A 231 -15.26 -10.79 3.10
CA ILE A 231 -14.91 -11.94 3.93
C ILE A 231 -14.66 -11.44 5.35
N LYS A 232 -15.66 -11.63 6.21
CA LYS A 232 -15.58 -11.24 7.61
C LYS A 232 -14.40 -11.94 8.31
N LYS A 233 -13.51 -11.16 8.91
CA LYS A 233 -12.37 -11.63 9.73
C LYS A 233 -11.40 -12.58 9.00
N MET A 234 -11.17 -12.38 7.69
CA MET A 234 -10.33 -13.29 6.89
C MET A 234 -8.96 -13.61 7.51
N PHE A 235 -8.26 -12.62 8.09
CA PHE A 235 -6.94 -12.83 8.69
C PHE A 235 -6.97 -13.75 9.92
N ARG A 236 -8.12 -13.89 10.58
CA ARG A 236 -8.25 -14.75 11.77
C ARG A 236 -8.48 -16.22 11.44
N MET A 237 -8.57 -16.54 10.15
CA MET A 237 -8.65 -17.92 9.64
C MET A 237 -7.27 -18.52 9.35
N ILE A 238 -6.20 -17.77 9.63
CA ILE A 238 -4.81 -18.20 9.51
C ILE A 238 -4.27 -18.38 10.93
N PHE A 239 -3.84 -19.60 11.25
CA PHE A 239 -3.24 -19.94 12.53
C PHE A 239 -1.75 -19.61 12.54
N ILE A 240 -1.24 -19.30 13.73
CA ILE A 240 0.17 -19.08 13.98
C ILE A 240 0.68 -20.25 14.82
N ASP A 241 1.83 -20.80 14.42
CA ASP A 241 2.56 -21.88 15.11
C ASP A 241 3.70 -21.35 15.97
#